data_AF-H2YG06-F1
#
_entry.id   AF-H2YG06-F1
#
_cell.length_a   1.000
_cell.length_b   1.000
_cell.length_c   1.000
_cell.angle_alpha   90.00
_cell.angle_beta   90.00
_cell.angle_gamma   90.00
#
_symmetry.space_group_name_H-M   'P 1'
#
loop_
_entity.id
_entity.type
_entity.pdbx_description
1 polymer ?
#
loop_
_entity_poly.entity_id
_entity_poly.type
_entity_poly.pdbx_seq_one_letter_code
_entity_poly.pdbx_strand_id
1 'polypeptide(L)'
;MIECILCASKRDIDGFRVSFHAMMEYVGNPHNWNQINEELKGRKVVQMSFYDVVLDFMIMDSFDDLDRPPSAVTAIMQNRWLSDALKESAVSTAIWSVLKAKRSRLKDPNGFVAHLYNISEHVTPALVWGLLGPDGKLKDTCMRFKEEVIRFLTDLFSFDRVRYTSTPQMGDDILKITRERFGSLMSYLHDP
;
A
#
# COMPACT_ATOMS: atom_id res chain seq x y z
N MET A 1 -10.07 -0.96 3.90
CA MET A 1 -9.00 -0.11 4.45
C MET A 1 -8.49 0.88 3.40
N ILE A 2 -7.84 0.41 2.32
CA ILE A 2 -7.40 1.29 1.22
C ILE A 2 -8.58 2.06 0.60
N GLU A 3 -9.74 1.41 0.37
CA GLU A 3 -10.95 2.11 -0.09
C GLU A 3 -11.35 3.26 0.84
N CYS A 4 -11.22 3.11 2.16
CA CYS A 4 -11.57 4.16 3.12
C CYS A 4 -10.64 5.38 2.96
N ILE A 5 -9.35 5.15 2.72
CA ILE A 5 -8.37 6.21 2.45
C ILE A 5 -8.70 6.90 1.12
N LEU A 6 -9.07 6.14 0.09
CA LEU A 6 -9.47 6.69 -1.20
C LEU A 6 -10.73 7.57 -1.08
N CYS A 7 -11.75 7.08 -0.36
CA CYS A 7 -12.95 7.86 -0.05
C CYS A 7 -12.62 9.13 0.75
N ALA A 8 -11.76 9.04 1.77
CA ALA A 8 -11.32 10.20 2.56
C ALA A 8 -10.56 11.23 1.70
N SER A 9 -9.84 10.76 0.67
CA SER A 9 -9.15 11.62 -0.31
C SER A 9 -10.07 12.18 -1.41
N LYS A 10 -11.38 11.88 -1.36
CA LYS A 10 -12.37 12.27 -2.38
C LYS A 10 -11.99 11.82 -3.80
N ARG A 11 -11.24 10.73 -3.92
CA ARG A 11 -10.84 10.15 -5.21
C ARG A 11 -11.88 9.14 -5.68
N ASP A 12 -11.96 8.98 -7.00
CA ASP A 12 -12.75 7.92 -7.60
C ASP A 12 -12.23 6.55 -7.16
N ILE A 13 -13.15 5.68 -6.74
CA ILE A 13 -12.85 4.32 -6.27
C ILE A 13 -13.15 3.28 -7.34
N ASP A 14 -13.88 3.62 -8.40
CA ASP A 14 -14.29 2.65 -9.42
C ASP A 14 -13.07 2.15 -10.20
N GLY A 15 -12.16 3.05 -10.59
CA GLY A 15 -10.89 2.65 -11.22
C GLY A 15 -10.04 1.73 -10.32
N PHE A 16 -9.98 2.03 -9.02
CA PHE A 16 -9.28 1.16 -8.05
C PHE A 16 -9.92 -0.23 -7.99
N ARG A 17 -11.25 -0.31 -7.91
CA ARG A 17 -11.99 -1.59 -7.83
C ARG A 17 -11.79 -2.45 -9.06
N VAL A 18 -11.83 -1.85 -10.24
CA VAL A 18 -11.55 -2.55 -11.50
C VAL A 18 -10.13 -3.10 -11.50
N SER A 19 -9.13 -2.28 -11.17
CA SER A 19 -7.73 -2.71 -11.10
C SER A 19 -7.50 -3.80 -10.05
N PHE A 20 -8.14 -3.69 -8.89
CA PHE A 20 -8.06 -4.67 -7.81
C PHE A 20 -8.70 -6.01 -8.22
N HIS A 21 -9.89 -5.98 -8.83
CA HIS A 21 -10.56 -7.18 -9.33
C HIS A 21 -9.70 -7.90 -10.38
N ALA A 22 -9.14 -7.16 -11.34
CA ALA A 22 -8.25 -7.73 -12.36
C ALA A 22 -7.02 -8.40 -11.74
N MET A 23 -6.44 -7.81 -10.68
CA MET A 23 -5.35 -8.45 -9.92
C MET A 23 -5.81 -9.74 -9.23
N MET A 24 -6.99 -9.74 -8.61
CA MET A 24 -7.53 -10.93 -7.94
C MET A 24 -7.82 -12.07 -8.91
N GLU A 25 -8.38 -11.77 -10.08
CA GLU A 25 -8.57 -12.73 -11.17
C GLU A 25 -7.23 -13.30 -11.66
N TYR A 26 -6.23 -12.45 -11.83
CA TYR A 26 -4.89 -12.84 -12.27
C TYR A 26 -4.20 -13.77 -11.26
N VAL A 27 -4.16 -13.42 -9.98
CA VAL A 27 -3.51 -14.26 -8.95
C VAL A 27 -4.33 -15.50 -8.60
N GLY A 28 -5.65 -15.46 -8.81
CA GLY A 28 -6.57 -16.58 -8.61
C GLY A 28 -6.40 -17.70 -9.64
N ASN A 29 -5.75 -17.43 -10.79
CA ASN A 29 -5.50 -18.43 -11.82
C ASN A 29 -4.17 -19.17 -11.57
N PRO A 30 -4.18 -20.49 -11.28
CA PRO A 30 -2.96 -21.26 -11.00
C PRO A 30 -1.95 -21.30 -12.15
N HIS A 31 -2.40 -21.07 -13.40
CA HIS A 31 -1.50 -21.02 -14.55
C HIS A 31 -0.49 -19.86 -14.47
N ASN A 32 -0.83 -18.79 -13.75
CA ASN A 32 0.03 -17.63 -13.57
C ASN A 32 1.05 -17.81 -12.44
N TRP A 33 0.89 -18.80 -11.55
CA TRP A 33 1.68 -18.88 -10.31
C TRP A 33 3.18 -19.08 -10.53
N ASN A 34 3.58 -19.84 -11.54
CA ASN A 34 5.00 -20.01 -11.87
C ASN A 34 5.63 -18.69 -12.30
N GLN A 35 4.93 -17.95 -13.17
CA GLN A 35 5.34 -16.65 -13.68
C GLN A 35 5.39 -15.62 -12.52
N ILE A 36 4.36 -15.61 -11.65
CA ILE A 36 4.30 -14.72 -10.47
C ILE A 36 5.51 -14.97 -9.57
N ASN A 37 5.79 -16.25 -9.28
CA ASN A 37 6.91 -16.63 -8.42
C ASN A 37 8.26 -16.23 -9.02
N GLU A 38 8.44 -16.32 -10.35
CA GLU A 38 9.65 -15.85 -11.03
C GLU A 38 9.80 -14.32 -10.94
N GLU A 39 8.73 -13.56 -11.14
CA GLU A 39 8.73 -12.11 -10.97
C GLU A 39 9.09 -11.70 -9.54
N LEU A 40 8.46 -12.33 -8.55
CA LEU A 40 8.68 -12.08 -7.12
C LEU A 40 10.12 -12.40 -6.71
N LYS A 41 10.68 -13.54 -7.14
CA LYS A 41 12.09 -13.88 -6.92
C LYS A 41 13.04 -12.86 -7.53
N GLY A 42 12.72 -12.36 -8.73
CA GLY A 42 13.47 -11.28 -9.38
C GLY A 42 13.49 -9.98 -8.56
N ARG A 43 12.53 -9.82 -7.64
CA ARG A 43 12.41 -8.70 -6.70
C ARG A 43 12.86 -9.04 -5.28
N LYS A 44 13.54 -10.19 -5.11
CA LYS A 44 14.08 -10.68 -3.82
C LYS A 44 13.01 -11.09 -2.80
N VAL A 45 11.78 -11.31 -3.23
CA VAL A 45 10.74 -11.91 -2.38
C VAL A 45 11.06 -13.39 -2.19
N VAL A 46 11.15 -13.83 -0.93
CA VAL A 46 11.65 -15.16 -0.57
C VAL A 46 10.58 -16.23 -0.79
N GLN A 47 9.37 -15.99 -0.27
CA GLN A 47 8.24 -16.89 -0.41
C GLN A 47 7.04 -16.17 -1.02
N MET A 48 6.26 -16.89 -1.84
CA MET A 48 4.95 -16.40 -2.31
C MET A 48 3.91 -16.55 -1.18
N SER A 49 4.15 -15.87 -0.05
CA SER A 49 3.31 -15.86 1.14
C SER A 49 2.64 -14.50 1.30
N PHE A 50 1.56 -14.45 2.09
CA PHE A 50 0.92 -13.18 2.44
C PHE A 50 1.91 -12.21 3.11
N TYR A 51 2.78 -12.73 3.98
CA TYR A 51 3.72 -11.91 4.74
C TYR A 51 4.79 -11.30 3.84
N ASP A 52 5.45 -12.11 3.02
CA ASP A 52 6.55 -11.64 2.16
C ASP A 52 6.04 -10.79 1.00
N VAL A 53 4.88 -11.11 0.43
CA VAL A 53 4.34 -10.39 -0.74
C VAL A 53 3.55 -9.16 -0.31
N VAL A 54 2.54 -9.32 0.54
CA VAL A 54 1.61 -8.23 0.85
C VAL A 54 2.18 -7.30 1.91
N LEU A 55 2.73 -7.85 2.99
CA LEU A 55 3.21 -7.02 4.08
C LEU A 55 4.57 -6.40 3.76
N ASP A 56 5.55 -7.23 3.39
CA ASP A 56 6.92 -6.78 3.15
C ASP A 56 7.05 -6.08 1.79
N PHE A 57 6.91 -6.82 0.69
CA PHE A 57 7.14 -6.29 -0.65
C PHE A 57 6.16 -5.20 -1.11
N MET A 58 4.89 -5.25 -0.70
CA MET A 58 3.91 -4.25 -1.12
C MET A 58 3.80 -3.10 -0.12
N ILE A 59 3.49 -3.39 1.14
CA ILE A 59 3.16 -2.34 2.11
C ILE A 59 4.40 -1.68 2.70
N MET A 60 5.37 -2.46 3.20
CA MET A 60 6.58 -1.92 3.82
C MET A 60 7.45 -1.17 2.82
N ASP A 61 7.73 -1.76 1.65
CA ASP A 61 8.44 -1.06 0.55
C ASP A 61 7.73 0.25 0.18
N SER A 62 6.39 0.29 0.16
CA SER A 62 5.65 1.52 -0.12
C SER A 62 5.79 2.56 0.98
N PHE A 63 5.85 2.17 2.25
CA PHE A 63 6.07 3.11 3.35
C PHE A 63 7.50 3.65 3.37
N ASP A 64 8.49 2.83 3.04
CA ASP A 64 9.88 3.25 2.88
C ASP A 64 10.01 4.26 1.71
N ASP A 65 9.34 4.00 0.58
CA ASP A 65 9.25 4.93 -0.56
C ASP A 65 8.59 6.27 -0.15
N LEU A 66 7.65 6.25 0.79
CA LEU A 66 6.95 7.45 1.29
C LEU A 66 7.78 8.24 2.31
N ASP A 67 8.60 7.56 3.12
CA ASP A 67 9.54 8.21 4.04
C ASP A 67 10.75 8.79 3.31
N ARG A 68 11.05 8.28 2.11
CA ARG A 68 12.13 8.76 1.23
C ARG A 68 11.61 9.07 -0.17
N PRO A 69 10.69 10.04 -0.31
CA PRO A 69 10.05 10.31 -1.59
C PRO A 69 11.07 10.81 -2.61
N PRO A 70 10.85 10.56 -3.92
CA PRO A 70 11.69 11.10 -4.98
C PRO A 70 11.81 12.62 -4.90
N SER A 71 12.99 13.17 -5.22
CA SER A 71 13.25 14.62 -5.13
C SER A 71 12.24 15.48 -5.90
N ALA A 72 11.71 14.97 -7.02
CA ALA A 72 10.65 15.62 -7.78
C ALA A 72 9.36 15.82 -6.95
N VAL A 73 8.95 14.80 -6.18
CA VAL A 73 7.79 14.86 -5.29
C VAL A 73 8.08 15.86 -4.16
N THR A 74 9.24 15.75 -3.51
CA THR A 74 9.65 16.68 -2.44
C THR A 74 9.65 18.13 -2.89
N ALA A 75 10.18 18.41 -4.10
CA ALA A 75 10.23 19.75 -4.66
C ALA A 75 8.84 20.34 -4.91
N ILE A 76 7.88 19.52 -5.38
CA ILE A 76 6.49 19.94 -5.57
C ILE A 76 5.86 20.30 -4.22
N MET A 77 6.02 19.43 -3.21
CA MET A 77 5.40 19.62 -1.89
C MET A 77 5.94 20.87 -1.18
N GLN A 78 7.24 21.12 -1.29
CA GLN A 78 7.91 22.26 -0.66
C GLN A 78 7.69 23.59 -1.41
N ASN A 79 7.10 23.57 -2.61
CA ASN A 79 6.89 24.77 -3.40
C ASN A 79 5.77 25.64 -2.80
N ARG A 80 6.13 26.72 -2.11
CA ARG A 80 5.17 27.64 -1.45
C ARG A 80 4.30 28.45 -2.39
N TRP A 81 4.61 28.47 -3.68
CA TRP A 81 3.93 29.30 -4.68
C TRP A 81 2.79 28.55 -5.37
N LEU A 82 2.76 27.21 -5.25
CA LEU A 82 1.68 26.39 -5.79
C LEU A 82 0.55 26.27 -4.77
N SER A 83 -0.69 26.39 -5.25
CA SER A 83 -1.86 26.02 -4.45
C SER A 83 -1.87 24.52 -4.18
N ASP A 84 -2.55 24.10 -3.11
CA ASP A 84 -2.63 22.69 -2.74
C ASP A 84 -3.25 21.83 -3.86
N ALA A 85 -4.30 22.32 -4.52
CA ALA A 85 -4.89 21.62 -5.67
C ALA A 85 -3.90 21.42 -6.84
N LEU A 86 -3.02 22.40 -7.06
CA LEU A 86 -1.99 22.31 -8.10
C LEU A 86 -0.86 21.36 -7.68
N LYS A 87 -0.48 21.35 -6.40
CA LYS A 87 0.48 20.38 -5.85
C LYS A 87 -0.05 18.95 -5.96
N GLU A 88 -1.31 18.72 -5.57
CA GLU A 88 -1.93 17.39 -5.65
C GLU A 88 -1.95 16.86 -7.08
N SER A 89 -2.29 17.73 -8.03
CA SER A 89 -2.28 17.40 -9.47
C SER A 89 -0.86 17.07 -9.94
N ALA A 90 0.11 17.92 -9.61
CA ALA A 90 1.51 17.73 -9.99
C ALA A 90 2.12 16.45 -9.39
N VAL A 91 1.80 16.14 -8.12
CA VAL A 91 2.20 14.87 -7.47
C VAL A 91 1.62 13.68 -8.21
N SER A 92 0.32 13.73 -8.55
CA SER A 92 -0.34 12.65 -9.29
C SER A 92 0.33 12.42 -10.66
N THR A 93 0.67 13.50 -11.39
CA THR A 93 1.41 13.42 -12.66
C THR A 93 2.83 12.86 -12.49
N ALA A 94 3.54 13.26 -11.44
CA ALA A 94 4.88 12.76 -11.16
C ALA A 94 4.88 11.26 -10.87
N ILE A 95 3.94 10.79 -10.02
CA ILE A 95 3.78 9.37 -9.69
C ILE A 95 3.43 8.57 -10.96
N TRP A 96 2.47 9.05 -11.76
CA TRP A 96 2.12 8.40 -13.02
C TRP A 96 3.32 8.27 -13.95
N SER A 97 4.14 9.32 -14.06
CA SER A 97 5.36 9.29 -14.89
C SER A 97 6.37 8.26 -14.40
N VAL A 98 6.54 8.14 -13.08
CA VAL A 98 7.40 7.12 -12.46
C VAL A 98 6.85 5.71 -12.73
N LEU A 99 5.55 5.48 -12.52
CA LEU A 99 4.93 4.18 -12.75
C LEU A 99 4.99 3.77 -14.22
N LYS A 100 4.75 4.72 -15.15
CA LYS A 100 4.90 4.49 -16.58
C LYS A 100 6.34 4.11 -16.96
N ALA A 101 7.34 4.77 -16.38
CA ALA A 101 8.75 4.45 -16.60
C ALA A 101 9.17 3.10 -15.98
N LYS A 102 8.62 2.73 -14.81
CA LYS A 102 8.81 1.40 -14.21
C LYS A 102 8.16 0.32 -15.09
N ARG A 103 6.96 0.58 -15.62
CA ARG A 103 6.21 -0.33 -16.49
C ARG A 103 6.93 -0.65 -17.79
N SER A 104 7.57 0.34 -18.43
CA SER A 104 8.31 0.11 -19.69
C SER A 104 9.55 -0.78 -19.54
N ARG A 105 9.97 -1.06 -18.29
CA ARG A 105 11.11 -1.92 -17.96
C ARG A 105 10.69 -3.31 -17.49
N LEU A 106 9.39 -3.59 -17.42
CA LEU A 106 8.90 -4.93 -17.06
C LEU A 106 9.21 -5.91 -18.18
N LYS A 107 9.66 -7.11 -17.78
CA LYS A 107 9.86 -8.22 -18.72
C LYS A 107 8.53 -8.71 -19.27
N ASP A 108 7.52 -8.78 -18.40
CA ASP A 108 6.15 -9.13 -18.76
C ASP A 108 5.23 -7.90 -18.58
N PRO A 109 4.69 -7.33 -19.66
CA PRO A 109 3.81 -6.17 -19.58
C PRO A 109 2.43 -6.48 -18.97
N ASN A 110 2.05 -7.76 -18.85
CA ASN A 110 0.80 -8.22 -18.25
C ASN A 110 1.04 -9.10 -17.02
N GLY A 111 2.23 -9.00 -16.43
CA GLY A 111 2.63 -9.76 -15.27
C GLY A 111 2.04 -9.28 -13.94
N PHE A 112 2.35 -9.99 -12.86
CA PHE A 112 1.96 -9.65 -11.49
C PHE A 112 2.26 -8.19 -11.16
N VAL A 113 3.46 -7.73 -11.52
CA VAL A 113 3.87 -6.37 -11.18
C VAL A 113 3.16 -5.32 -12.03
N ALA A 114 2.78 -5.66 -13.26
CA ALA A 114 1.98 -4.76 -14.08
C ALA A 114 0.59 -4.54 -13.46
N HIS A 115 -0.04 -5.62 -12.96
CA HIS A 115 -1.29 -5.53 -12.20
C HIS A 115 -1.12 -4.74 -10.90
N LEU A 116 -0.02 -4.94 -10.18
CA LEU A 116 0.31 -4.14 -9.00
C LEU A 116 0.43 -2.65 -9.34
N TYR A 117 1.10 -2.29 -10.44
CA TYR A 117 1.21 -0.88 -10.86
C TYR A 117 -0.14 -0.27 -11.24
N ASN A 118 -1.08 -1.02 -11.82
CA ASN A 118 -2.45 -0.54 -12.04
C ASN A 118 -3.13 -0.16 -10.71
N ILE A 119 -2.96 -0.97 -9.67
CA ILE A 119 -3.47 -0.62 -8.33
C ILE A 119 -2.76 0.62 -7.77
N SER A 120 -1.42 0.66 -7.86
CA SER A 120 -0.60 1.78 -7.37
C SER A 120 -0.97 3.13 -8.03
N GLU A 121 -1.37 3.14 -9.30
CA GLU A 121 -1.81 4.37 -9.98
C GLU A 121 -2.99 5.06 -9.28
N HIS A 122 -3.85 4.29 -8.61
CA HIS A 122 -4.97 4.84 -7.83
C HIS A 122 -4.59 5.14 -6.38
N VAL A 123 -3.82 4.26 -5.75
CA VAL A 123 -3.55 4.29 -4.31
C VAL A 123 -2.40 5.21 -3.94
N THR A 124 -1.29 5.15 -4.66
CA THR A 124 -0.06 5.87 -4.31
C THR A 124 -0.26 7.39 -4.30
N PRO A 125 -0.96 8.03 -5.26
CA PRO A 125 -1.23 9.47 -5.18
C PRO A 125 -2.01 9.88 -3.93
N ALA A 126 -3.00 9.07 -3.53
CA ALA A 126 -3.80 9.34 -2.33
C ALA A 126 -2.94 9.24 -1.06
N LEU A 127 -2.06 8.24 -0.98
CA LEU A 127 -1.15 8.06 0.17
C LEU A 127 -0.07 9.14 0.23
N VAL A 128 0.55 9.48 -0.91
CA VAL A 128 1.56 10.56 -0.98
C VAL A 128 0.93 11.88 -0.57
N TRP A 129 -0.23 12.21 -1.13
CA TRP A 129 -0.95 13.43 -0.78
C TRP A 129 -1.40 13.42 0.68
N GLY A 130 -1.93 12.29 1.16
CA GLY A 130 -2.36 12.17 2.54
C GLY A 130 -1.21 12.32 3.53
N LEU A 131 -0.06 11.69 3.31
CA LEU A 131 1.03 11.69 4.29
C LEU A 131 1.93 12.93 4.20
N LEU A 132 2.19 13.43 2.98
CA LEU A 132 3.13 14.54 2.76
C LEU A 132 2.43 15.88 2.52
N GLY A 133 1.11 15.87 2.35
CA GLY A 133 0.27 17.03 2.12
C GLY A 133 0.12 17.97 3.32
N PRO A 134 -0.70 19.01 3.16
CA PRO A 134 -1.04 19.91 4.26
C PRO A 134 -1.71 19.15 5.41
N ASP A 135 -1.63 19.73 6.60
CA ASP A 135 -2.28 19.15 7.78
C ASP A 135 -3.80 19.13 7.64
N GLY A 136 -4.44 18.11 8.20
CA GLY A 136 -5.89 17.93 8.17
C GLY A 136 -6.30 16.46 8.28
N LYS A 137 -7.62 16.22 8.27
CA LYS A 137 -8.20 14.90 8.54
C LYS A 137 -7.65 13.78 7.64
N LEU A 138 -7.36 14.07 6.38
CA LEU A 138 -6.77 13.07 5.46
C LEU A 138 -5.38 12.64 5.92
N LYS A 139 -4.55 13.59 6.38
CA LYS A 139 -3.22 13.30 6.89
C LYS A 139 -3.26 12.52 8.18
N ASP A 140 -4.10 12.92 9.11
CA ASP A 140 -4.28 12.20 10.38
C ASP A 140 -4.76 10.76 10.13
N THR A 141 -5.68 10.58 9.18
CA THR A 141 -6.17 9.27 8.74
C THR A 141 -5.06 8.40 8.14
N CYS A 142 -4.24 8.96 7.24
CA CYS A 142 -3.15 8.22 6.61
C CYS A 142 -2.04 7.89 7.62
N MET A 143 -1.70 8.81 8.52
CA MET A 143 -0.76 8.59 9.60
C MET A 143 -1.25 7.49 10.54
N ARG A 144 -2.52 7.53 10.93
CA ARG A 144 -3.14 6.50 11.77
C ARG A 144 -3.11 5.14 11.10
N PHE A 145 -3.42 5.07 9.81
CA PHE A 145 -3.30 3.84 9.03
C PHE A 145 -1.86 3.29 9.04
N LYS A 146 -0.88 4.15 8.75
CA LYS A 146 0.54 3.76 8.76
C LYS A 146 0.96 3.24 10.15
N GLU A 147 0.58 3.93 11.22
CA GLU A 147 0.86 3.52 12.59
C GLU A 147 0.25 2.17 12.95
N GLU A 148 -1.03 1.93 12.61
CA GLU A 148 -1.69 0.66 12.91
C GLU A 148 -1.06 -0.52 12.15
N VAL A 149 -0.62 -0.30 10.91
CA VAL A 149 0.14 -1.32 10.15
C VAL A 149 1.51 -1.58 10.79
N ILE A 150 2.26 -0.54 11.15
CA ILE A 150 3.58 -0.73 11.80
C ILE A 150 3.42 -1.43 13.16
N ARG A 151 2.39 -1.09 13.93
CA ARG A 151 2.07 -1.77 15.19
C ARG A 151 1.65 -3.21 14.98
N PHE A 152 0.87 -3.49 13.93
CA PHE A 152 0.53 -4.86 13.54
C PHE A 152 1.81 -5.67 13.28
N LEU A 153 2.71 -5.15 12.45
CA LEU A 153 3.97 -5.81 12.13
C LEU A 153 4.86 -6.00 13.36
N THR A 154 4.94 -4.99 14.23
CA THR A 154 5.70 -5.09 15.48
C THR A 154 5.14 -6.18 16.40
N ASP A 155 3.81 -6.26 16.53
CA ASP A 155 3.15 -7.27 17.33
C ASP A 155 3.33 -8.69 16.78
N LEU A 156 3.36 -8.84 15.45
CA LEU A 156 3.57 -10.13 14.78
C LEU A 156 4.88 -10.81 15.16
N PHE A 157 5.86 -10.06 15.67
CA PHE A 157 7.17 -10.57 16.10
C PHE A 157 7.39 -10.45 17.61
N SER A 158 6.37 -10.05 18.37
CA SER A 158 6.47 -9.92 19.83
C SER A 158 6.17 -11.25 20.53
N PHE A 159 7.09 -11.74 21.35
CA PHE A 159 6.89 -12.92 22.21
C PHE A 159 5.86 -12.69 23.32
N ASP A 160 5.57 -11.43 23.65
CA ASP A 160 4.52 -11.08 24.62
C ASP A 160 3.12 -11.12 24.00
N ARG A 161 3.03 -10.99 22.67
CA ARG A 161 1.77 -10.87 21.92
C ARG A 161 1.41 -12.15 21.17
N VAL A 162 2.42 -12.93 20.75
CA VAL A 162 2.24 -14.12 19.90
C VAL A 162 2.97 -15.33 20.49
N ARG A 163 2.23 -16.44 20.63
CA ARG A 163 2.78 -17.73 21.07
C ARG A 163 3.26 -18.56 19.88
N TYR A 164 4.58 -18.65 19.71
CA TYR A 164 5.23 -19.45 18.66
C TYR A 164 5.42 -20.93 19.02
N THR A 165 4.78 -21.41 20.09
CA THR A 165 4.88 -22.80 20.57
C THR A 165 4.21 -23.80 19.63
N SER A 166 3.20 -23.38 18.86
CA SER A 166 2.58 -24.21 17.84
C SER A 166 1.87 -23.34 16.79
N THR A 167 1.74 -23.87 15.56
CA THR A 167 1.07 -23.16 14.46
C THR A 167 -0.35 -22.72 14.78
N PRO A 168 -1.21 -23.54 15.43
CA PRO A 168 -2.57 -23.11 15.78
C PRO A 168 -2.59 -21.93 16.76
N GLN A 169 -1.77 -21.96 17.82
CA GLN A 169 -1.71 -20.88 18.81
C GLN A 169 -1.19 -19.58 18.19
N MET A 170 -0.16 -19.68 17.35
CA MET A 170 0.35 -18.54 16.58
C MET A 170 -0.76 -17.95 15.68
N GLY A 171 -1.52 -18.80 14.99
CA GLY A 171 -2.64 -18.38 14.14
C GLY A 171 -3.73 -17.65 14.92
N ASP A 172 -4.13 -18.16 16.08
CA ASP A 172 -5.13 -17.53 16.94
C ASP A 172 -4.67 -16.15 17.43
N ASP A 173 -3.42 -16.03 17.86
CA ASP A 173 -2.86 -14.78 18.36
C ASP A 173 -2.72 -13.74 17.24
N ILE A 174 -2.22 -14.13 16.06
CA ILE A 174 -2.14 -13.26 14.88
C ILE A 174 -3.53 -12.78 14.45
N LEU A 175 -4.53 -13.66 14.44
CA LEU A 175 -5.90 -13.28 14.10
C LEU A 175 -6.50 -12.30 15.12
N LYS A 176 -6.22 -12.50 16.41
CA LYS A 176 -6.64 -11.59 17.48
C LYS A 176 -6.03 -10.20 17.27
N ILE A 177 -4.71 -10.12 17.07
CA ILE A 177 -4.01 -8.86 16.78
C ILE A 177 -4.59 -8.20 15.53
N THR A 178 -4.83 -8.96 14.46
CA THR A 178 -5.41 -8.46 13.21
C THR A 178 -6.76 -7.78 13.46
N ARG A 179 -7.64 -8.42 14.24
CA ARG A 179 -8.96 -7.86 14.60
C ARG A 179 -8.85 -6.62 15.49
N GLU A 180 -7.94 -6.62 16.46
CA GLU A 180 -7.68 -5.47 17.33
C GLU A 180 -7.24 -4.23 16.52
N ARG A 181 -6.26 -4.40 15.63
CA ARG A 181 -5.72 -3.33 14.77
C ARG A 181 -6.75 -2.82 13.77
N PHE A 182 -7.48 -3.74 13.12
CA PHE A 182 -8.56 -3.38 12.22
C PHE A 182 -9.67 -2.61 12.95
N GLY A 183 -10.11 -3.09 14.12
CA GLY A 183 -11.12 -2.44 14.93
C GLY A 183 -10.71 -1.03 15.35
N SER A 184 -9.46 -0.83 15.78
CA SER A 184 -8.96 0.49 16.17
C SER A 184 -8.91 1.48 15.00
N LEU A 185 -8.55 1.02 13.81
CA LEU A 185 -8.54 1.89 12.64
C LEU A 185 -9.97 2.25 12.20
N MET A 186 -10.88 1.27 12.18
CA MET A 186 -12.27 1.51 11.80
C MET A 186 -12.98 2.44 12.78
N SER A 187 -12.75 2.32 14.08
CA SER A 187 -13.33 3.25 15.06
C SER A 187 -12.88 4.69 14.80
N TYR A 188 -11.61 4.90 14.45
CA TYR A 188 -11.09 6.23 14.11
C TYR A 188 -11.72 6.79 12.83
N LEU A 189 -11.92 5.95 11.81
CA LEU A 189 -12.54 6.36 10.55
C LEU A 189 -14.03 6.70 10.68
N HIS A 190 -14.71 6.14 11.68
CA HIS A 190 -16.14 6.37 11.94
C HIS A 190 -16.42 7.49 12.96
N ASP A 191 -15.39 8.03 13.62
CA ASP A 191 -15.55 9.19 14.49
C ASP A 191 -15.54 10.49 13.65
N PRO A 192 -16.63 11.30 13.68
CA PRO A 192 -16.75 12.51 12.87
C PRO A 192 -15.71 13.58 13.22
#